data_AF-A0A7J3T0L8-F1
#
_entry.id   AF-A0A7J3T0L8-F1
#
_cell.length_a   1.000
_cell.length_b   1.000
_cell.length_c   1.000
_cell.angle_alpha   90.00
_cell.angle_beta   90.00
_cell.angle_gamma   90.00
#
_symmetry.space_group_name_H-M   'P 1'
#
loop_
_entity.id
_entity.type
_entity.pdbx_description
1 polymer ?
#
loop_
_entity_poly.entity_id
_entity_poly.type
_entity_poly.pdbx_seq_one_letter_code
_entity_poly.pdbx_strand_id
1 'polypeptide(L)'
;MIFAMKMNAAPRTDRRMQVLFHTLGLSCLGGAIFLQLLVFMDILTHGYFMAVEKNPAVLGFEVVLTMFSLVYFIFIYQRFIRSIR
;
A
#
# COMPACT_ATOMS: atom_id res chain seq x y z
N MET A 1 -20.01 39.70 0.01
CA MET A 1 -20.62 38.71 -0.91
C MET A 1 -19.93 37.37 -0.69
N ILE A 2 -20.73 36.37 -0.34
CA ILE A 2 -20.35 35.04 0.11
C ILE A 2 -20.10 34.16 -1.12
N PHE A 3 -18.94 33.53 -1.22
CA PHE A 3 -18.79 32.31 -2.03
C PHE A 3 -18.62 31.12 -1.09
N ALA A 4 -19.76 30.61 -0.62
CA ALA A 4 -19.82 29.31 0.04
C ALA A 4 -19.81 28.25 -1.07
N MET A 5 -18.64 27.67 -1.32
CA MET A 5 -18.52 26.48 -2.16
C MET A 5 -19.13 25.30 -1.40
N LYS A 6 -20.42 25.03 -1.64
CA LYS A 6 -21.13 23.88 -1.11
C LYS A 6 -20.60 22.61 -1.78
N MET A 7 -19.60 21.98 -1.17
CA MET A 7 -19.23 20.60 -1.50
C MET A 7 -20.34 19.67 -1.01
N ASN A 8 -21.32 19.38 -1.87
CA ASN A 8 -22.19 18.22 -1.69
C ASN A 8 -21.40 16.96 -2.08
N ALA A 9 -20.55 16.47 -1.18
CA ALA A 9 -19.98 15.13 -1.32
C ALA A 9 -20.95 14.14 -0.66
N ALA A 10 -21.48 13.20 -1.44
CA ALA A 10 -22.30 12.11 -0.93
C ALA A 10 -21.51 11.34 0.16
N PRO A 11 -21.92 11.39 1.45
CA PRO A 11 -21.09 10.96 2.59
C PRO A 11 -20.78 9.45 2.58
N ARG A 12 -21.49 8.68 1.76
CA ARG A 12 -21.40 7.21 1.70
C ARG A 12 -20.30 6.72 0.76
N THR A 13 -19.99 7.46 -0.30
CA THR A 13 -18.97 7.07 -1.30
C THR A 13 -17.57 7.33 -0.77
N ASP A 14 -17.38 8.43 -0.05
CA ASP A 14 -16.10 8.81 0.58
C ASP A 14 -15.63 7.75 1.59
N ARG A 15 -16.53 7.34 2.48
CA ARG A 15 -16.26 6.26 3.45
C ARG A 15 -15.93 4.92 2.79
N ARG A 16 -16.59 4.56 1.69
CA ARG A 16 -16.29 3.32 0.95
C ARG A 16 -14.92 3.39 0.28
N MET A 17 -14.59 4.51 -0.35
CA MET A 17 -13.28 4.76 -0.96
C MET A 17 -12.17 4.68 0.07
N GLN A 18 -12.38 5.30 1.24
CA GLN A 18 -11.44 5.26 2.35
C GLN A 18 -11.22 3.84 2.88
N VAL A 19 -12.29 3.04 3.01
CA VAL A 19 -12.17 1.64 3.40
C VAL A 19 -11.36 0.87 2.36
N LEU A 20 -11.69 0.98 1.08
CA LEU A 20 -10.95 0.30 0.00
C LEU A 20 -9.47 0.67 -0.01
N PHE A 21 -9.16 1.96 0.16
CA PHE A 21 -7.78 2.44 0.25
C PHE A 21 -7.03 1.81 1.43
N HIS A 22 -7.65 1.75 2.61
CA HIS A 22 -7.04 1.12 3.78
C HIS A 22 -6.90 -0.39 3.65
N THR A 23 -7.93 -1.08 3.14
CA THR A 23 -7.87 -2.53 2.94
C THR A 23 -6.80 -2.89 1.93
N LEU A 24 -6.72 -2.17 0.80
CA LEU A 24 -5.69 -2.37 -0.21
C LEU A 24 -4.30 -2.08 0.37
N GLY A 25 -4.13 -0.93 1.03
CA GLY A 25 -2.85 -0.53 1.65
C GLY A 25 -2.35 -1.52 2.69
N LEU A 26 -3.23 -1.96 3.59
CA LEU A 26 -2.89 -2.98 4.60
C LEU A 26 -2.57 -4.34 3.95
N SER A 27 -3.33 -4.76 2.94
CA SER A 27 -3.04 -5.99 2.19
C SER A 27 -1.69 -5.94 1.49
N CYS A 28 -1.34 -4.81 0.85
CA CYS A 28 -0.04 -4.64 0.21
C CYS A 28 1.10 -4.65 1.23
N LEU A 29 0.93 -4.00 2.39
CA LEU A 29 1.94 -4.06 3.47
C LEU A 29 2.12 -5.48 4.00
N GLY A 30 1.03 -6.21 4.25
CA GLY A 30 1.08 -7.60 4.66
C GLY A 30 1.77 -8.49 3.62
N GLY A 31 1.44 -8.28 2.34
CA GLY A 31 2.08 -8.95 1.21
C GLY A 31 3.58 -8.67 1.14
N ALA A 32 4.01 -7.42 1.30
CA ALA A 32 5.43 -7.05 1.30
C ALA A 32 6.19 -7.73 2.45
N ILE A 33 5.62 -7.78 3.65
CA ILE A 33 6.21 -8.49 4.80
C ILE A 33 6.31 -10.00 4.50
N PHE A 34 5.26 -10.59 3.94
CA PHE A 34 5.25 -12.00 3.59
C PHE A 34 6.30 -12.35 2.52
N LEU A 35 6.38 -11.54 1.46
CA LEU A 35 7.40 -11.70 0.42
C LEU A 35 8.82 -11.57 1.02
N GLN A 36 9.02 -10.64 1.94
CA GLN A 36 10.31 -10.50 2.63
C GLN A 36 10.70 -11.76 3.42
N LEU A 37 9.72 -12.42 4.07
CA LEU A 37 9.97 -13.70 4.75
C LEU A 37 10.36 -14.80 3.76
N LEU A 38 9.68 -14.87 2.60
CA LEU A 38 10.03 -15.84 1.55
C LEU A 38 11.43 -15.57 0.98
N VAL A 39 11.79 -14.30 0.75
CA VAL A 39 13.13 -13.90 0.33
C VAL A 39 14.17 -14.38 1.33
N PHE A 40 13.94 -14.17 2.63
CA PHE A 40 14.88 -14.63 3.65
C PHE A 40 14.97 -16.16 3.70
N MET A 41 13.85 -16.87 3.60
CA MET A 41 13.86 -18.33 3.54
C MET A 41 14.66 -18.83 2.33
N ASP A 42 14.45 -18.23 1.16
CA ASP A 42 15.14 -18.61 -0.07
C ASP A 42 16.65 -18.35 -0.01
N ILE A 43 17.07 -17.20 0.54
CA ILE A 43 18.49 -16.89 0.78
C ILE A 43 19.10 -17.90 1.77
N LEU A 44 18.38 -18.27 2.82
CA LEU A 44 18.87 -19.24 3.80
C LEU A 44 19.02 -20.64 3.20
N THR A 45 18.15 -21.05 2.27
CA THR A 45 18.19 -22.39 1.67
C THR A 45 19.10 -22.48 0.45
N HIS A 46 19.12 -21.47 -0.42
CA HIS A 46 19.80 -21.50 -1.72
C HIS A 46 21.02 -20.57 -1.79
N GLY A 47 21.21 -19.69 -0.81
CA GLY A 47 22.35 -18.76 -0.72
C GLY A 47 22.19 -17.46 -1.51
N TYR A 48 21.14 -17.33 -2.32
CA TYR A 48 20.79 -16.12 -3.08
C TYR A 48 19.30 -16.14 -3.42
N PHE A 49 18.73 -14.97 -3.75
CA PHE A 49 17.34 -14.84 -4.18
C PHE A 49 17.29 -14.29 -5.61
N MET A 50 16.53 -14.94 -6.48
CA MET A 50 16.34 -14.49 -7.85
C MET A 50 14.85 -14.50 -8.23
N ALA A 51 14.15 -13.41 -7.92
CA ALA A 51 12.81 -13.16 -8.45
C ALA A 51 12.91 -12.49 -9.83
N VAL A 52 12.53 -13.21 -10.87
CA VAL A 52 12.40 -12.68 -12.22
C VAL A 52 10.99 -12.96 -12.71
N GLU A 53 10.18 -11.90 -12.84
CA GLU A 53 8.87 -11.97 -13.46
C GLU A 53 9.01 -11.77 -14.98
N LYS A 54 8.57 -12.76 -15.75
CA LYS A 54 8.72 -12.74 -17.22
C LYS A 54 7.59 -11.96 -17.90
N ASN A 55 6.46 -11.80 -17.22
CA ASN A 55 5.32 -11.07 -17.75
C ASN A 55 5.45 -9.57 -17.41
N PRO A 56 5.64 -8.68 -18.41
CA PRO A 56 5.85 -7.26 -18.16
C PRO A 56 4.64 -6.57 -17.52
N ALA A 57 3.42 -7.08 -17.75
CA ALA A 57 2.21 -6.53 -17.14
C ALA A 57 2.17 -6.81 -15.63
N VAL A 58 2.56 -8.03 -15.23
CA VAL A 58 2.61 -8.43 -13.81
C VAL A 58 3.73 -7.68 -13.10
N LEU A 59 4.92 -7.59 -13.72
CA LEU A 59 6.03 -6.82 -13.19
C LEU A 59 5.65 -5.34 -13.00
N GLY A 60 4.97 -4.74 -13.99
CA GLY A 60 4.48 -3.37 -13.87
C GLY A 60 3.49 -3.20 -12.72
N PHE A 61 2.58 -4.15 -12.54
CA PHE A 61 1.63 -4.14 -11.42
C PHE A 61 2.33 -4.26 -10.06
N GLU A 62 3.33 -5.12 -9.95
CA GLU A 62 4.14 -5.29 -8.74
C GLU A 62 4.89 -4.00 -8.38
N VAL A 63 5.52 -3.33 -9.35
CA VAL A 63 6.22 -2.06 -9.14
C VAL A 63 5.22 -0.99 -8.67
N VAL A 64 4.05 -0.89 -9.30
CA VAL A 64 3.00 0.07 -8.92
C VAL A 64 2.49 -0.19 -7.51
N LEU A 65 2.19 -1.46 -7.17
CA LEU A 65 1.72 -1.83 -5.84
C LEU A 65 2.79 -1.61 -4.77
N THR A 66 4.07 -1.84 -5.09
CA THR A 66 5.20 -1.56 -4.20
C THR A 66 5.30 -0.07 -3.90
N MET A 67 5.25 0.78 -4.93
CA MET A 67 5.25 2.23 -4.76
C MET A 67 4.04 2.71 -3.96
N PHE A 68 2.85 2.18 -4.24
CA PHE A 68 1.64 2.47 -3.48
C PHE A 68 1.78 2.07 -2.00
N SER A 69 2.30 0.87 -1.73
CA SER A 69 2.55 0.36 -0.37
C SER A 69 3.52 1.25 0.41
N LEU A 70 4.59 1.71 -0.24
CA LEU A 70 5.58 2.62 0.36
C LEU A 70 4.95 3.96 0.74
N VAL A 71 4.18 4.57 -0.16
CA VAL A 71 3.46 5.82 0.14
C VAL A 71 2.44 5.61 1.26
N TYR A 72 1.68 4.52 1.21
CA TYR A 72 0.70 4.17 2.25
C TYR A 72 1.36 3.94 3.61
N PHE A 73 2.53 3.30 3.65
CA PHE A 73 3.32 3.09 4.86
C PHE A 73 3.70 4.42 5.51
N ILE A 74 4.23 5.37 4.73
CA ILE A 74 4.59 6.70 5.23
C ILE A 74 3.34 7.40 5.78
N PHE A 75 2.22 7.35 5.05
CA PHE A 75 0.96 7.95 5.50
C PHE A 75 0.48 7.38 6.84
N ILE A 76 0.44 6.05 6.99
CA ILE A 76 -0.04 5.43 8.23
C ILE A 76 0.95 5.65 9.38
N TYR A 77 2.26 5.64 9.12
CA TYR A 77 3.29 5.92 10.12
C TYR A 77 3.20 7.37 10.64
N GLN A 78 3.06 8.35 9.74
CA GLN A 78 2.84 9.75 10.14
C GLN A 78 1.54 9.92 10.93
N ARG A 79 0.47 9.21 10.57
CA ARG A 79 -0.80 9.24 11.32
C ARG A 79 -0.62 8.62 12.71
N PHE A 80 0.13 7.53 12.82
CA PHE A 80 0.43 6.86 14.08
C PHE A 80 1.21 7.78 15.03
N ILE A 81 2.29 8.41 14.57
CA ILE A 81 3.07 9.37 15.37
C ILE A 81 2.21 10.55 15.85
N ARG A 82 1.35 11.09 14.97
CA ARG A 82 0.41 12.16 15.34
C ARG A 82 -0.66 11.74 16.35
N SER A 83 -0.95 10.45 16.47
CA SER A 83 -1.90 9.95 17.47
C SER A 83 -1.28 9.74 18.84
N ILE A 84 0.05 9.63 18.91
CA ILE A 84 0.80 9.38 20.15
C ILE A 84 1.27 10.70 20.78
N ARG A 85 1.57 11.71 19.96
CA ARG A 85 1.86 13.08 20.42
C ARG A 85 0.56 13.80 20.78
#